data_AF-A0A0D8XAG7-F1
#
_entry.id   AF-A0A0D8XAG7-F1
#
_cell.length_a   1.000
_cell.length_b   1.000
_cell.length_c   1.000
_cell.angle_alpha   90.00
_cell.angle_beta   90.00
_cell.angle_gamma   90.00
#
_symmetry.space_group_name_H-M   'P 1'
#
loop_
_entity.id
_entity.type
_entity.pdbx_description
1 polymer ?
#
loop_
_entity_poly.entity_id
_entity_poly.type
_entity_poly.pdbx_seq_one_letter_code
_entity_poly.pdbx_strand_id
1 'polypeptide(L)'
;MLPRQVAEKLKLGKSVEPETFDSVTVFFSDVVSFTSIAAKGTPLQVVNLLNDLYTIFDSIIDEHDVYKVETIGDGYLCASGLPNRNGQEHIKEICSMSLNFITSLQKFRVPHLPNERINLRIGVHTGSVVTGVVGLTMPRYCLFGDTPDACQLLLAVGGYNVKCRGEVMIKGKGVMETFWLLGRSNRVHIAAVEEESDNLI
;
A
#
# COMPACT_ATOMS: atom_id res chain seq x y z
N MET A 1 7.43 7.65 -9.50
CA MET A 1 7.83 7.97 -10.91
C MET A 1 6.66 8.66 -11.58
N LEU A 2 6.76 9.10 -12.84
CA LEU A 2 5.57 9.56 -13.58
C LEU A 2 4.99 8.41 -14.41
N PRO A 3 3.66 8.31 -14.58
CA PRO A 3 3.08 7.35 -15.50
C PRO A 3 3.63 7.57 -16.91
N ARG A 4 3.86 6.50 -17.66
CA ARG A 4 4.45 6.59 -19.01
C ARG A 4 3.68 7.55 -19.92
N GLN A 5 2.35 7.46 -19.93
CA GLN A 5 1.47 8.32 -20.72
C GLN A 5 1.61 9.82 -20.34
N VAL A 6 1.80 10.12 -19.06
CA VAL A 6 2.02 11.47 -18.54
C VAL A 6 3.41 11.96 -18.92
N ALA A 7 4.44 11.12 -18.75
CA ALA A 7 5.81 11.44 -19.10
C ALA A 7 5.99 11.72 -20.60
N GLU A 8 5.33 10.95 -21.47
CA GLU A 8 5.35 11.15 -22.92
C GLU A 8 4.71 12.48 -23.33
N LYS A 9 3.56 12.85 -22.73
CA LYS A 9 2.93 14.16 -22.95
C LYS A 9 3.85 15.32 -22.55
N LEU A 10 4.48 15.23 -21.38
CA LEU A 10 5.41 16.25 -20.89
C LEU A 10 6.67 16.36 -21.76
N LYS A 11 7.23 15.23 -22.22
CA LYS A 11 8.37 15.22 -23.16
C LYS A 11 8.07 15.94 -24.47
N LEU A 12 6.81 15.91 -24.91
CA LEU A 12 6.33 16.62 -26.09
C LEU A 12 5.96 18.09 -25.83
N GLY A 13 6.24 18.61 -24.62
CA GLY A 13 5.88 19.99 -24.23
C GLY A 13 4.37 20.22 -24.08
N LYS A 14 3.56 19.15 -24.02
CA LYS A 14 2.12 19.25 -23.83
C LYS A 14 1.78 19.36 -22.34
N SER A 15 0.77 20.16 -22.03
CA SER A 15 0.17 20.17 -20.69
C SER A 15 -0.50 18.83 -20.41
N VAL A 16 -0.47 18.42 -19.14
CA VAL A 16 -1.20 17.24 -18.66
C VAL A 16 -2.40 17.78 -17.89
N GLU A 17 -3.57 17.64 -18.50
CA GLU A 17 -4.82 18.01 -17.86
C GLU A 17 -5.13 17.07 -16.70
N PRO A 18 -5.72 17.57 -15.60
CA PRO A 18 -6.22 16.72 -14.53
C PRO A 18 -7.27 15.73 -15.04
N GLU A 19 -7.24 14.50 -14.51
CA GLU A 19 -8.19 13.45 -14.86
C GLU A 19 -8.85 12.89 -13.60
N THR A 20 -10.18 12.75 -13.63
CA THR A 20 -10.98 12.15 -12.54
C THR A 20 -11.20 10.67 -12.78
N PHE A 21 -10.94 9.85 -11.76
CA PHE A 21 -11.19 8.42 -11.71
C PHE A 21 -12.28 8.12 -10.68
N ASP A 22 -13.32 7.40 -11.06
CA ASP A 22 -14.50 7.19 -10.20
C ASP A 22 -14.25 6.16 -9.09
N SER A 23 -13.38 5.18 -9.35
CA SER A 23 -13.03 4.11 -8.43
C SER A 23 -11.55 3.72 -8.60
N VAL A 24 -10.79 3.90 -7.53
CA VAL A 24 -9.35 3.59 -7.43
C VAL A 24 -9.12 2.96 -6.06
N THR A 25 -8.35 1.88 -5.97
CA THR A 25 -7.88 1.38 -4.68
C THR A 25 -6.45 1.83 -4.43
N VAL A 26 -6.25 2.52 -3.32
CA VAL A 26 -4.97 3.03 -2.85
C VAL A 26 -4.47 2.17 -1.70
N PHE A 27 -3.18 1.90 -1.72
CA PHE A 27 -2.42 1.16 -0.74
C PHE A 27 -1.42 2.08 -0.06
N PHE A 28 -1.38 2.03 1.27
CA PHE A 28 -0.40 2.72 2.10
C PHE A 28 0.31 1.69 2.96
N SER A 29 1.64 1.78 3.03
CA SER A 29 2.41 0.99 3.98
C SER A 29 3.38 1.81 4.80
N ASP A 30 3.76 1.27 5.95
CA ASP A 30 4.72 1.84 6.91
C ASP A 30 5.44 0.70 7.63
N VAL A 31 6.77 0.79 7.81
CA VAL A 31 7.52 -0.25 8.52
C VAL A 31 7.46 0.03 10.02
N VAL A 32 6.88 -0.91 10.76
CA VAL A 32 6.69 -0.78 12.20
C VAL A 32 8.05 -0.72 12.89
N SER A 33 8.24 0.35 13.68
CA SER A 33 9.47 0.59 14.45
C SER A 33 10.74 0.72 13.60
N PHE A 34 10.62 1.17 12.34
CA PHE A 34 11.77 1.38 11.46
C PHE A 34 12.87 2.23 12.10
N THR A 35 12.51 3.34 12.75
CA THR A 35 13.46 4.21 13.47
C THR A 35 14.30 3.45 14.49
N SER A 36 13.70 2.53 15.24
CA SER A 36 14.41 1.73 16.25
C SER A 36 15.34 0.70 15.63
N ILE A 37 14.98 0.13 14.48
CA ILE A 37 15.81 -0.82 13.73
C ILE A 37 16.98 -0.07 13.09
N ALA A 38 16.71 1.06 12.45
CA ALA A 38 17.72 1.90 11.83
C ALA A 38 18.74 2.42 12.86
N ALA A 39 18.31 2.76 14.08
CA ALA A 39 19.19 3.20 15.16
C ALA A 39 20.17 2.12 15.66
N LYS A 40 19.89 0.83 15.40
CA LYS A 40 20.73 -0.31 15.78
C LYS A 40 21.77 -0.70 14.72
N GLY A 41 21.71 -0.08 13.53
CA GLY A 41 22.61 -0.34 12.42
C GLY A 41 23.49 0.87 12.09
N THR A 42 24.62 0.61 11.43
CA THR A 42 25.39 1.67 10.78
C THR A 42 24.61 2.22 9.58
N PRO A 43 24.84 3.49 9.14
CA PRO A 43 24.16 4.04 7.97
C PRO A 43 24.26 3.16 6.73
N LEU A 44 25.42 2.51 6.51
CA LEU A 44 25.62 1.59 5.39
C LEU A 44 24.74 0.33 5.50
N GLN A 45 24.61 -0.24 6.71
CA GLN A 45 23.75 -1.40 6.95
C GLN A 45 22.26 -1.07 6.78
N VAL A 46 21.84 0.13 7.18
CA VAL A 46 20.45 0.60 6.99
C VAL A 46 20.12 0.79 5.52
N VAL A 47 21.04 1.36 4.74
CA VAL A 47 20.87 1.51 3.28
C VAL A 47 20.77 0.14 2.61
N ASN A 48 21.63 -0.82 2.96
CA ASN A 48 21.55 -2.17 2.41
C ASN A 48 20.24 -2.87 2.77
N LEU A 49 19.81 -2.76 4.03
CA LEU A 49 18.51 -3.28 4.48
C LEU A 49 17.34 -2.72 3.67
N LEU A 50 17.31 -1.40 3.45
CA LEU A 50 16.27 -0.75 2.64
C LEU A 50 16.30 -1.24 1.20
N ASN A 51 17.49 -1.35 0.60
CA ASN A 51 17.63 -1.84 -0.78
C ASN A 51 17.12 -3.28 -0.93
N ASP A 52 17.46 -4.17 0.02
CA ASP A 52 17.00 -5.57 0.00
C ASP A 52 15.47 -5.64 0.13
N LEU A 53 14.91 -4.84 1.05
CA LEU A 53 13.47 -4.74 1.27
C LEU A 53 12.75 -4.23 0.01
N TYR A 54 13.25 -3.14 -0.57
CA TYR A 54 12.68 -2.50 -1.76
C TYR A 54 12.78 -3.38 -3.01
N THR A 55 13.84 -4.18 -3.13
CA THR A 55 13.98 -5.15 -4.24
C THR A 55 12.88 -6.20 -4.18
N ILE A 56 12.60 -6.75 -3.00
CA ILE A 56 11.49 -7.70 -2.80
C ILE A 56 10.17 -7.01 -3.09
N PHE A 57 10.00 -5.79 -2.62
CA PHE A 57 8.74 -5.09 -2.77
C PHE A 57 8.43 -4.71 -4.21
N ASP A 58 9.41 -4.17 -4.92
CA ASP A 58 9.29 -3.81 -6.33
C ASP A 58 8.99 -5.07 -7.17
N SER A 59 9.62 -6.22 -6.87
CA SER A 59 9.32 -7.49 -7.54
C SER A 59 7.86 -7.93 -7.35
N ILE A 60 7.27 -7.72 -6.17
CA ILE A 60 5.86 -8.07 -5.92
C ILE A 60 4.94 -7.08 -6.63
N ILE A 61 5.26 -5.78 -6.62
CA ILE A 61 4.47 -4.75 -7.30
C ILE A 61 4.43 -5.02 -8.80
N ASP A 62 5.55 -5.40 -9.40
CA ASP A 62 5.66 -5.67 -10.85
C ASP A 62 4.82 -6.88 -11.32
N GLU A 63 4.42 -7.78 -10.40
CA GLU A 63 3.54 -8.92 -10.70
C GLU A 63 2.03 -8.56 -10.70
N HIS A 64 1.67 -7.34 -10.29
CA HIS A 64 0.28 -6.90 -10.13
C HIS A 64 -0.02 -5.68 -11.00
N ASP A 65 -1.29 -5.46 -11.34
CA ASP A 65 -1.73 -4.22 -12.02
C ASP A 65 -1.81 -3.07 -11.01
N VAL A 66 -0.64 -2.62 -10.55
CA VAL A 66 -0.48 -1.62 -9.51
C VAL A 66 0.53 -0.56 -9.94
N TYR A 67 0.14 0.69 -9.82
CA TYR A 67 0.99 1.85 -10.05
C TYR A 67 1.66 2.33 -8.77
N LYS A 68 3.00 2.31 -8.74
CA LYS A 68 3.81 2.90 -7.68
C LYS A 68 3.81 4.43 -7.79
N VAL A 69 3.05 5.09 -6.91
CA VAL A 69 2.89 6.55 -6.88
C VAL A 69 4.17 7.19 -6.38
N GLU A 70 4.51 6.91 -5.12
CA GLU A 70 5.69 7.44 -4.45
C GLU A 70 6.10 6.58 -3.26
N THR A 71 7.32 6.81 -2.78
CA THR A 71 7.83 6.27 -1.53
C THR A 71 7.76 7.38 -0.47
N ILE A 72 7.17 7.09 0.68
CA ILE A 72 7.06 8.05 1.79
C ILE A 72 7.86 7.47 2.97
N GLY A 73 9.07 8.00 3.18
CA GLY A 73 9.99 7.46 4.17
C GLY A 73 10.39 6.02 3.84
N ASP A 74 10.08 5.11 4.76
CA ASP A 74 10.26 3.65 4.71
C ASP A 74 9.03 2.89 4.16
N GLY A 75 7.98 3.63 3.78
CA GLY A 75 6.71 3.12 3.28
C GLY A 75 6.49 3.31 1.77
N TYR A 76 5.52 2.57 1.23
CA TYR A 76 5.08 2.66 -0.16
C TYR A 76 3.67 3.23 -0.25
N LEU A 77 3.48 4.11 -1.23
CA LEU A 77 2.18 4.54 -1.71
C LEU A 77 1.96 3.99 -3.12
N CYS A 78 0.99 3.10 -3.24
CA CYS A 78 0.63 2.45 -4.50
C CYS A 78 -0.86 2.60 -4.78
N ALA A 79 -1.27 2.51 -6.04
CA ALA A 79 -2.68 2.58 -6.43
C ALA A 79 -2.97 1.66 -7.62
N SER A 80 -4.18 1.10 -7.68
CA SER A 80 -4.69 0.36 -8.83
C SER A 80 -6.02 0.97 -9.29
N GLY A 81 -6.34 0.79 -10.57
CA GLY A 81 -7.44 1.50 -11.25
C GLY A 81 -7.00 2.85 -11.85
N LEU A 82 -5.71 3.16 -11.75
CA LEU A 82 -5.03 4.28 -12.41
C LEU A 82 -3.58 3.90 -12.75
N PRO A 83 -2.93 4.54 -13.75
CA PRO A 83 -3.54 5.46 -14.73
C PRO A 83 -4.50 4.73 -15.68
N ASN A 84 -4.43 3.41 -15.76
CA ASN A 84 -5.34 2.60 -16.55
C ASN A 84 -6.50 2.11 -15.68
N ARG A 85 -7.73 2.27 -16.16
CA ARG A 85 -8.94 1.79 -15.47
C ARG A 85 -9.06 0.28 -15.66
N ASN A 86 -9.33 -0.45 -14.59
CA ASN A 86 -9.46 -1.91 -14.60
C ASN A 86 -10.79 -2.41 -13.98
N GLY A 87 -11.83 -1.57 -14.01
CA GLY A 87 -13.15 -1.95 -13.49
C GLY A 87 -13.14 -2.04 -11.97
N GLN A 88 -13.51 -3.19 -11.41
CA GLN A 88 -13.45 -3.46 -9.96
C GLN A 88 -12.24 -4.35 -9.59
N GLU A 89 -11.39 -4.71 -10.56
CA GLU A 89 -10.23 -5.56 -10.29
C GLU A 89 -9.18 -4.84 -9.44
N HIS A 90 -9.14 -3.50 -9.43
CA HIS A 90 -8.20 -2.72 -8.63
C HIS A 90 -8.13 -3.13 -7.16
N ILE A 91 -9.27 -3.49 -6.55
CA ILE A 91 -9.28 -3.89 -5.15
C ILE A 91 -8.67 -5.28 -4.96
N LYS A 92 -8.86 -6.20 -5.91
CA LYS A 92 -8.22 -7.52 -5.88
C LYS A 92 -6.71 -7.42 -6.02
N GLU A 93 -6.25 -6.59 -6.95
CA GLU A 93 -4.83 -6.37 -7.20
C GLU A 93 -4.14 -5.88 -5.93
N ILE A 94 -4.71 -4.85 -5.28
CA ILE A 94 -4.16 -4.29 -4.05
C ILE A 94 -4.25 -5.27 -2.87
N CYS A 95 -5.36 -5.97 -2.67
CA CYS A 95 -5.49 -6.95 -1.59
C CYS A 95 -4.55 -8.15 -1.79
N SER A 96 -4.37 -8.60 -3.03
CA SER A 96 -3.44 -9.68 -3.39
C SER A 96 -1.99 -9.29 -3.14
N MET A 97 -1.59 -8.13 -3.64
CA MET A 97 -0.28 -7.54 -3.40
C MET A 97 -0.01 -7.40 -1.90
N SER A 98 -0.99 -6.91 -1.13
CA SER A 98 -0.87 -6.76 0.33
C SER A 98 -0.58 -8.08 1.04
N LEU A 99 -1.28 -9.15 0.68
CA LEU A 99 -1.05 -10.49 1.28
C LEU A 99 0.31 -11.07 0.87
N ASN A 100 0.75 -10.81 -0.36
CA ASN A 100 2.06 -11.23 -0.84
C ASN A 100 3.20 -10.51 -0.10
N PHE A 101 3.06 -9.21 0.19
CA PHE A 101 4.00 -8.48 1.03
C PHE A 101 4.16 -9.13 2.41
N ILE A 102 3.06 -9.35 3.11
CA ILE A 102 3.08 -9.96 4.45
C ILE A 102 3.73 -11.35 4.41
N THR A 103 3.40 -12.16 3.40
CA THR A 103 3.97 -13.51 3.24
C THR A 103 5.47 -13.48 2.97
N SER A 104 5.94 -12.58 2.11
CA SER A 104 7.37 -12.44 1.79
C SER A 104 8.19 -11.95 2.99
N LEU A 105 7.63 -11.06 3.80
CA LEU A 105 8.29 -10.54 5.01
C LEU A 105 8.49 -11.60 6.10
N GLN A 106 7.66 -12.65 6.17
CA GLN A 106 7.85 -13.74 7.13
C GLN A 106 9.22 -14.44 6.96
N LYS A 107 9.71 -14.50 5.73
CA LYS A 107 11.00 -15.11 5.36
C LYS A 107 12.15 -14.11 5.37
N PHE A 108 11.85 -12.82 5.32
CA PHE A 108 12.84 -11.76 5.34
C PHE A 108 13.58 -11.70 6.68
N ARG A 109 14.89 -11.53 6.65
CA ARG A 109 15.74 -11.39 7.84
C ARG A 109 16.69 -10.22 7.65
N VAL A 110 16.87 -9.44 8.69
CA VAL A 110 17.80 -8.31 8.69
C VAL A 110 19.22 -8.86 8.86
N PRO A 111 20.13 -8.72 7.87
CA PRO A 111 21.44 -9.37 7.93
C PRO A 111 22.27 -8.98 9.16
N HIS A 112 22.16 -7.72 9.60
CA HIS A 112 22.89 -7.19 10.75
C HIS A 112 22.14 -7.36 12.09
N LEU A 113 20.87 -7.80 12.07
CA LEU A 113 20.01 -7.98 13.24
C LEU A 113 19.17 -9.26 13.08
N PRO A 114 19.76 -10.45 13.21
CA PRO A 114 19.11 -11.72 12.88
C PRO A 114 17.89 -12.05 13.76
N ASN A 115 17.79 -11.45 14.95
CA ASN A 115 16.68 -11.62 15.88
C ASN A 115 15.54 -10.63 15.63
N GLU A 116 15.77 -9.55 14.88
CA GLU A 116 14.76 -8.56 14.56
C GLU A 116 13.95 -8.99 13.35
N ARG A 117 12.65 -8.68 13.37
CA ARG A 117 11.75 -8.90 12.23
C ARG A 117 11.20 -7.58 11.75
N ILE A 118 11.12 -7.45 10.43
CA ILE A 118 10.44 -6.33 9.78
C ILE A 118 8.95 -6.65 9.74
N ASN A 119 8.15 -5.81 10.38
CA ASN A 119 6.70 -5.87 10.31
C ASN A 119 6.20 -4.68 9.50
N LEU A 120 5.23 -4.93 8.63
CA LEU A 120 4.63 -3.90 7.78
C LEU A 120 3.21 -3.63 8.24
N ARG A 121 2.88 -2.36 8.47
CA ARG A 121 1.50 -1.90 8.63
C ARG A 121 0.97 -1.53 7.25
N ILE A 122 -0.19 -2.08 6.89
CA ILE A 122 -0.83 -1.84 5.59
C ILE A 122 -2.21 -1.23 5.81
N GLY A 123 -2.52 -0.17 5.06
CA GLY A 123 -3.84 0.41 4.91
C GLY A 123 -4.31 0.33 3.46
N VAL A 124 -5.58 0.00 3.26
CA VAL A 124 -6.21 -0.06 1.93
C VAL A 124 -7.44 0.84 1.94
N HIS A 125 -7.61 1.62 0.89
CA HIS A 125 -8.73 2.54 0.76
C HIS A 125 -9.19 2.61 -0.68
N THR A 126 -10.50 2.66 -0.93
CA THR A 126 -11.04 2.65 -2.30
C THR A 126 -11.98 3.81 -2.53
N GLY A 127 -11.85 4.49 -3.67
CA GLY A 127 -12.92 5.33 -4.21
C GLY A 127 -12.43 6.38 -5.19
N SER A 128 -13.17 7.48 -5.31
CA SER A 128 -12.93 8.46 -6.36
C SER A 128 -11.65 9.25 -6.13
N VAL A 129 -10.91 9.51 -7.20
CA VAL A 129 -9.62 10.20 -7.15
C VAL A 129 -9.48 11.13 -8.35
N VAL A 130 -9.14 12.39 -8.08
CA VAL A 130 -8.63 13.31 -9.10
C VAL A 130 -7.12 13.19 -9.15
N THR A 131 -6.61 13.04 -10.37
CA THR A 131 -5.18 12.94 -10.65
C THR A 131 -4.72 14.14 -11.47
N GLY A 132 -3.47 14.55 -11.29
CA GLY A 132 -2.89 15.64 -12.05
C GLY A 132 -1.40 15.77 -11.80
N VAL A 133 -0.72 16.48 -12.68
CA VAL A 133 0.70 16.82 -12.52
C VAL A 133 0.81 18.18 -11.85
N VAL A 134 1.41 18.22 -10.66
CA VAL A 134 1.67 19.47 -9.94
C VAL A 134 3.17 19.77 -9.93
N GLY A 135 3.54 21.00 -10.28
CA GLY A 135 4.92 21.48 -10.34
C GLY A 135 5.58 21.29 -11.71
N LEU A 136 6.11 22.38 -12.29
CA LEU A 136 6.76 22.34 -13.62
C LEU A 136 8.22 21.87 -13.54
N THR A 137 8.90 22.11 -12.42
CA THR A 137 10.33 21.77 -12.23
C THR A 137 10.53 20.36 -11.64
N MET A 138 9.60 19.88 -10.80
CA MET A 138 9.57 18.53 -10.25
C MET A 138 8.12 18.01 -10.22
N PRO A 139 7.62 17.47 -11.34
CA PRO A 139 6.22 17.05 -11.46
C PRO A 139 5.90 15.89 -10.52
N ARG A 140 4.90 16.09 -9.64
CA ARG A 140 4.32 15.03 -8.78
C ARG A 140 2.94 14.64 -9.28
N TYR A 141 2.67 13.34 -9.31
CA TYR A 141 1.36 12.78 -9.63
C TYR A 141 0.58 12.57 -8.33
N CYS A 142 -0.36 13.49 -8.03
CA CYS A 142 -1.09 13.51 -6.76
C CYS A 142 -2.48 12.88 -6.90
N LEU A 143 -2.98 12.29 -5.81
CA LEU A 143 -4.30 11.65 -5.72
C LEU A 143 -5.15 12.37 -4.66
N PHE A 144 -6.38 12.78 -4.99
CA PHE A 144 -7.32 13.42 -4.05
C PHE A 144 -8.75 12.86 -4.20
N GLY A 145 -9.43 12.51 -3.10
CA GLY A 145 -10.88 12.28 -3.13
C GLY A 145 -11.53 11.62 -1.90
N ASP A 146 -12.85 11.50 -1.99
CA ASP A 146 -13.76 10.86 -1.03
C ASP A 146 -14.45 9.63 -1.67
N THR A 147 -14.91 8.71 -0.83
CA THR A 147 -14.77 7.29 -1.15
C THR A 147 -15.91 6.43 -0.59
N PRO A 148 -16.49 5.51 -1.40
CA PRO A 148 -17.33 4.41 -0.90
C PRO A 148 -16.50 3.39 -0.10
N ASP A 149 -17.19 2.51 0.64
CA ASP A 149 -16.54 1.59 1.57
C ASP A 149 -15.75 0.48 0.83
N ALA A 150 -14.42 0.46 1.01
CA ALA A 150 -13.54 -0.56 0.43
C ALA A 150 -13.97 -1.98 0.83
N CYS A 151 -14.51 -2.16 2.04
CA CYS A 151 -15.00 -3.45 2.50
C CYS A 151 -16.18 -3.93 1.65
N GLN A 152 -17.14 -3.06 1.36
CA GLN A 152 -18.31 -3.39 0.54
C GLN A 152 -17.90 -3.83 -0.86
N LEU A 153 -16.92 -3.15 -1.46
CA LEU A 153 -16.44 -3.53 -2.77
C LEU A 153 -15.71 -4.88 -2.75
N LEU A 154 -14.88 -5.13 -1.74
CA LEU A 154 -14.15 -6.38 -1.62
C LEU A 154 -15.11 -7.57 -1.41
N LEU A 155 -16.18 -7.37 -0.64
CA LEU A 155 -17.24 -8.35 -0.44
C LEU A 155 -18.03 -8.64 -1.73
N ALA A 156 -18.35 -7.60 -2.51
CA ALA A 156 -19.03 -7.76 -3.80
C ALA A 156 -18.18 -8.55 -4.81
N VAL A 157 -16.87 -8.32 -4.77
CA VAL A 157 -15.89 -9.04 -5.57
C VAL A 157 -15.71 -10.49 -5.13
N GLY A 158 -15.74 -10.75 -3.82
CA GLY A 158 -15.63 -12.08 -3.24
C GLY A 158 -14.21 -12.67 -3.21
N GLY A 159 -14.05 -13.82 -2.53
CA GLY A 159 -12.78 -14.55 -2.45
C GLY A 159 -11.81 -14.07 -1.36
N TYR A 160 -12.23 -13.14 -0.49
CA TYR A 160 -11.45 -12.62 0.63
C TYR A 160 -12.22 -12.70 1.95
N ASN A 161 -11.49 -12.95 3.03
CA ASN A 161 -12.02 -12.96 4.39
C ASN A 161 -11.70 -11.62 5.06
N VAL A 162 -12.73 -10.94 5.56
CA VAL A 162 -12.61 -9.70 6.32
C VAL A 162 -13.27 -9.84 7.70
N LYS A 163 -12.76 -9.13 8.69
CA LYS A 163 -13.33 -9.06 10.05
C LYS A 163 -13.53 -7.61 10.44
N CYS A 164 -14.72 -7.27 10.94
CA CYS A 164 -14.96 -5.93 11.49
C CYS A 164 -13.99 -5.66 12.66
N ARG A 165 -13.30 -4.53 12.58
CA ARG A 165 -12.43 -4.02 13.65
C ARG A 165 -13.20 -3.08 14.57
N GLY A 166 -14.26 -2.45 14.07
CA GLY A 166 -15.03 -1.42 14.75
C GLY A 166 -14.66 -0.01 14.29
N GLU A 167 -15.13 0.97 15.05
CA GLU A 167 -14.95 2.39 14.77
C GLU A 167 -13.54 2.88 15.11
N VAL A 168 -12.92 3.57 14.17
CA VAL A 168 -11.59 4.16 14.32
C VAL A 168 -11.62 5.61 13.87
N MET A 169 -10.97 6.49 14.65
CA MET A 169 -10.79 7.89 14.30
C MET A 169 -9.73 8.04 13.21
N ILE A 170 -10.15 8.48 12.01
CA ILE A 170 -9.26 8.74 10.87
C ILE A 170 -9.07 10.25 10.71
N LYS A 171 -7.82 10.69 10.77
CA LYS A 171 -7.47 12.12 10.62
C LYS A 171 -8.00 12.65 9.28
N GLY A 172 -8.83 13.68 9.36
CA GLY A 172 -9.44 14.32 8.18
C GLY A 172 -10.72 13.68 7.66
N LYS A 173 -11.10 12.47 8.12
CA LYS A 173 -12.35 11.79 7.72
C LYS A 173 -13.35 11.64 8.87
N GLY A 174 -12.90 11.73 10.11
CA GLY A 174 -13.77 11.50 11.27
C GLY A 174 -13.78 10.02 11.68
N VAL A 175 -14.82 9.62 12.41
CA VAL A 175 -14.97 8.25 12.88
C VAL A 175 -15.44 7.41 11.70
N MET A 176 -14.74 6.31 11.42
CA MET A 176 -15.08 5.39 10.35
C MET A 176 -15.11 3.96 10.88
N GLU A 177 -16.04 3.14 10.42
CA GLU A 177 -15.97 1.70 10.61
C GLU A 177 -14.82 1.14 9.77
N THR A 178 -14.01 0.26 10.35
CA THR A 178 -12.85 -0.32 9.69
C THR A 178 -12.84 -1.84 9.78
N PHE A 179 -12.13 -2.48 8.85
CA PHE A 179 -12.10 -3.93 8.72
C PHE A 179 -10.66 -4.43 8.57
N TRP A 180 -10.38 -5.59 9.14
CA TRP A 180 -9.16 -6.33 8.92
C TRP A 180 -9.32 -7.25 7.72
N LEU A 181 -8.35 -7.22 6.81
CA LEU A 181 -8.19 -8.24 5.77
C LEU A 181 -7.42 -9.42 6.35
N LEU A 182 -8.09 -10.58 6.48
CA LEU A 182 -7.49 -11.78 7.08
C LEU A 182 -6.81 -12.70 6.06
N GLY A 183 -7.26 -12.69 4.81
CA GLY A 183 -6.69 -13.54 3.77
C GLY A 183 -7.65 -13.85 2.63
N ARG A 184 -7.28 -14.80 1.78
CA ARG A 184 -8.13 -15.33 0.70
C ARG A 184 -9.00 -16.47 1.20
N SER A 185 -10.29 -16.49 0.82
CA SER A 185 -11.27 -17.48 1.29
C SER A 185 -10.97 -18.93 0.81
N ASN A 186 -10.17 -19.11 -0.24
CA ASN A 186 -9.84 -20.43 -0.81
C ASN A 186 -8.53 -21.06 -0.31
N ARG A 187 -7.93 -20.55 0.79
CA ARG A 187 -6.84 -21.26 1.47
C ARG A 187 -7.28 -21.72 2.86
N VAL A 188 -7.52 -23.03 2.97
CA VAL A 188 -7.61 -23.74 4.25
C VAL A 188 -6.21 -23.70 4.89
N HIS A 189 -6.14 -23.21 6.14
CA HIS A 189 -4.96 -23.04 7.03
C HIS A 189 -4.01 -21.86 6.66
N ILE A 190 -3.56 -20.97 7.57
CA ILE A 190 -2.89 -21.20 8.86
C ILE A 190 -3.06 -19.99 9.82
N ALA A 191 -3.23 -20.31 11.11
CA ALA A 191 -2.98 -19.57 12.36
C ALA A 191 -3.60 -18.18 12.57
N ALA A 192 -4.64 -18.15 13.39
CA ALA A 192 -4.90 -17.06 14.31
C ALA A 192 -3.64 -16.80 15.14
N VAL A 193 -3.07 -15.60 15.03
CA VAL A 193 -2.26 -15.03 16.10
C VAL A 193 -3.27 -14.33 16.99
N GLU A 194 -3.61 -14.97 18.10
CA GLU A 194 -4.39 -14.36 19.16
C GLU A 194 -3.65 -13.14 19.71
N GLU A 195 -4.40 -12.06 19.90
CA GLU A 195 -4.01 -10.85 20.60
C GLU A 195 -3.78 -11.18 22.08
N GLU A 196 -2.52 -11.25 22.51
CA GLU A 196 -2.15 -10.94 23.90
C GLU A 196 -1.37 -9.62 23.90
N SER A 197 -2.10 -8.52 24.09
CA SER A 197 -1.54 -7.29 24.66
C SER A 197 -2.62 -6.47 25.37
N ASP A 198 -3.39 -7.13 26.24
CA ASP A 198 -3.96 -6.48 27.42
C ASP A 198 -3.00 -6.70 28.58
N ASN A 199 -2.05 -5.78 28.72
CA ASN A 199 -1.40 -5.36 29.97
C ASN A 199 -0.09 -4.64 29.62
N LEU A 200 -0.10 -3.32 29.70
CA LEU A 200 0.92 -2.55 30.41
C LEU A 200 0.35 -1.15 30.64
N ILE A 201 0.42 -0.79 31.92
CA ILE A 201 -0.06 0.42 32.60
C ILE A 201 0.43 1.69 31.90
#